data_AF-A0A1G6RWY0-F1
#
_entry.id   AF-A0A1G6RWY0-F1
#
_cell.length_a   1.000
_cell.length_b   1.000
_cell.length_c   1.000
_cell.angle_alpha   90.00
_cell.angle_beta   90.00
_cell.angle_gamma   90.00
#
_symmetry.space_group_name_H-M   'P 1'
#
loop_
_entity.id
_entity.type
_entity.pdbx_description
1 polymer ?
#
loop_
_entity_poly.entity_id
_entity_poly.type
_entity_poly.pdbx_seq_one_letter_code
_entity_poly.pdbx_strand_id
1 'polypeptide(L)'
;MSFKDLPAGARPRERLIAQGAAALGDAELLALLLRTGAAGKNVLQLAQELLDSFGGLAGLLHAGLDDLKRIKGLGGTAKRAELAAVLELARRALAERLKERAVFDSPDAVKHYLQLHIAARPHEVFAAPDHMIVARGQTLSMAERGLV
;
A
#
# COMPACT_ATOMS: atom_id res chain seq x y z
N MET A 1 17.85 -14.84 -10.78
CA MET A 1 18.64 -13.76 -11.41
C MET A 1 18.63 -12.57 -10.46
N SER A 2 19.78 -11.99 -10.15
CA SER A 2 19.89 -10.78 -9.32
C SER A 2 19.93 -9.56 -10.24
N PHE A 3 19.44 -8.40 -9.80
CA PHE A 3 19.50 -7.18 -10.63
C PHE A 3 20.92 -6.78 -11.04
N LYS A 4 21.94 -7.25 -10.31
CA LYS A 4 23.35 -7.01 -10.62
C LYS A 4 23.81 -7.69 -11.91
N ASP A 5 23.11 -8.74 -12.33
CA ASP A 5 23.46 -9.56 -13.50
C ASP A 5 22.95 -8.93 -14.81
N LEU A 6 22.11 -7.88 -14.71
CA LEU A 6 21.55 -7.18 -15.86
C LEU A 6 22.55 -6.15 -16.42
N PRO A 7 22.57 -5.97 -17.76
CA PRO A 7 23.25 -4.84 -18.40
C PRO A 7 22.84 -3.52 -17.75
N ALA A 8 23.76 -2.54 -17.67
CA ALA A 8 23.53 -1.29 -16.93
C ALA A 8 22.20 -0.58 -17.31
N GLY A 9 21.86 -0.52 -18.60
CA GLY A 9 20.61 0.08 -19.08
C GLY A 9 19.34 -0.75 -18.81
N ALA A 10 19.49 -2.03 -18.46
CA ALA A 10 18.38 -2.91 -18.11
C ALA A 10 18.15 -2.99 -16.58
N ARG A 11 19.04 -2.39 -15.77
CA ARG A 11 18.90 -2.39 -14.31
C ARG A 11 17.73 -1.51 -13.88
N PRO A 12 16.95 -1.92 -12.86
CA PRO A 12 15.72 -1.20 -12.52
C PRO A 12 15.92 0.25 -12.07
N ARG A 13 16.99 0.60 -11.35
CA ARG A 13 17.19 2.00 -10.90
C ARG A 13 17.49 2.92 -12.08
N GLU A 14 18.28 2.43 -13.01
CA GLU A 14 18.75 3.12 -14.19
C GLU A 14 17.59 3.29 -15.17
N ARG A 15 16.76 2.25 -15.34
CA ARG A 15 15.48 2.35 -16.06
C ARG A 15 14.53 3.35 -15.40
N LEU A 16 14.41 3.33 -14.07
CA LEU A 16 13.55 4.26 -13.33
C LEU A 16 13.99 5.72 -13.56
N ILE A 17 15.30 5.99 -13.55
CA ILE A 17 15.84 7.34 -13.79
C ILE A 17 15.68 7.75 -15.27
N ALA A 18 15.95 6.85 -16.21
CA ALA A 18 15.95 7.18 -17.63
C ALA A 18 14.56 7.21 -18.27
N GLN A 19 13.63 6.38 -17.80
CA GLN A 19 12.33 6.12 -18.45
C GLN A 19 11.15 6.33 -17.50
N GLY A 20 11.40 6.61 -16.22
CA GLY A 20 10.37 6.80 -15.20
C GLY A 20 9.79 5.49 -14.67
N ALA A 21 8.87 5.62 -13.70
CA ALA A 21 8.29 4.48 -12.99
C ALA A 21 7.44 3.57 -13.89
N ALA A 22 6.84 4.13 -14.95
CA ALA A 22 6.02 3.38 -15.91
C ALA A 22 6.81 2.31 -16.68
N ALA A 23 8.13 2.42 -16.71
CA ALA A 23 8.98 1.42 -17.33
C ALA A 23 9.18 0.18 -16.46
N LEU A 24 8.76 0.18 -15.19
CA LEU A 24 8.97 -0.92 -14.24
C LEU A 24 7.65 -1.58 -13.89
N GLY A 25 7.67 -2.90 -13.68
CA GLY A 25 6.55 -3.60 -13.07
C GLY A 25 6.48 -3.37 -11.56
N ASP A 26 5.31 -3.63 -10.96
CA ASP A 26 5.07 -3.46 -9.51
C ASP A 26 6.10 -4.21 -8.65
N ALA A 27 6.45 -5.44 -9.03
CA ALA A 27 7.45 -6.24 -8.33
C ALA A 27 8.85 -5.60 -8.41
N GLU A 28 9.21 -4.96 -9.52
CA GLU A 28 10.49 -4.26 -9.65
C GLU A 28 10.51 -2.99 -8.79
N LEU A 29 9.43 -2.22 -8.77
CA LEU A 29 9.27 -1.05 -7.91
C LEU A 29 9.39 -1.41 -6.42
N LEU A 30 8.68 -2.45 -5.99
CA LEU A 30 8.79 -2.97 -4.63
C LEU A 30 10.21 -3.48 -4.34
N ALA A 31 10.83 -4.19 -5.28
CA ALA A 31 12.18 -4.70 -5.09
C ALA A 31 13.23 -3.58 -4.92
N LEU A 32 13.02 -2.43 -5.57
CA LEU A 32 13.84 -1.23 -5.36
C LEU A 32 13.72 -0.68 -3.93
N LEU A 33 12.50 -0.66 -3.39
CA LEU A 33 12.24 -0.24 -2.00
C LEU A 33 12.85 -1.22 -1.00
N LEU A 34 12.69 -2.53 -1.22
CA LEU A 34 13.18 -3.57 -0.31
C LEU A 34 14.71 -3.68 -0.30
N ARG A 35 15.38 -3.24 -1.39
CA ARG A 35 16.84 -3.22 -1.66
C ARG A 35 17.53 -4.59 -1.70
N THR A 36 17.17 -5.48 -0.81
CA THR A 36 17.78 -6.81 -0.63
C THR A 36 16.69 -7.87 -0.49
N GLY A 37 17.05 -9.10 -0.88
CA GLY A 37 16.19 -10.26 -0.68
C GLY A 37 16.20 -10.75 0.77
N ALA A 38 15.91 -12.02 0.94
CA ALA A 38 15.99 -12.75 2.19
C ALA A 38 16.78 -14.04 2.01
N ALA A 39 17.10 -14.74 3.09
CA ALA A 39 17.78 -16.03 2.98
C ALA A 39 16.95 -16.99 2.10
N GLY A 40 17.55 -17.45 1.00
CA GLY A 40 16.91 -18.34 0.03
C GLY A 40 15.97 -17.67 -0.98
N LYS A 41 15.79 -16.34 -0.96
CA LYS A 41 14.93 -15.61 -1.91
C LYS A 41 15.60 -14.32 -2.37
N ASN A 42 15.71 -14.11 -3.67
CA ASN A 42 16.18 -12.83 -4.18
C ASN A 42 15.11 -11.73 -3.96
N VAL A 43 15.51 -10.47 -4.11
CA VAL A 43 14.63 -9.32 -3.80
C VAL A 43 13.39 -9.26 -4.69
N LEU A 44 13.50 -9.66 -5.96
CA LEU A 44 12.37 -9.69 -6.89
C LEU A 44 11.38 -10.79 -6.52
N GLN A 45 11.87 -11.96 -6.10
CA GLN A 45 11.02 -13.04 -5.58
C GLN A 45 10.28 -12.62 -4.31
N LEU A 46 10.96 -11.93 -3.38
CA LEU A 46 10.32 -11.42 -2.17
C LEU A 46 9.26 -10.35 -2.48
N ALA A 47 9.52 -9.48 -3.46
CA ALA A 47 8.56 -8.48 -3.91
C ALA A 47 7.34 -9.12 -4.58
N GLN A 48 7.54 -10.13 -5.42
CA GLN A 48 6.44 -10.87 -6.04
C GLN A 48 5.60 -11.61 -5.00
N GLU A 49 6.24 -12.30 -4.04
CA GLU A 49 5.53 -12.97 -2.94
C GLU A 49 4.67 -12.01 -2.12
N LEU A 50 5.12 -10.76 -1.91
CA LEU A 50 4.32 -9.74 -1.28
C LEU A 50 3.06 -9.42 -2.09
N LEU A 51 3.21 -9.16 -3.38
CA LEU A 51 2.06 -8.91 -4.24
C LEU A 51 1.09 -10.09 -4.23
N ASP A 52 1.59 -11.31 -4.37
CA ASP A 52 0.77 -12.51 -4.41
C ASP A 52 0.02 -12.73 -3.07
N SER A 53 0.72 -12.53 -1.94
CA SER A 53 0.14 -12.72 -0.59
C SER A 53 -0.95 -11.73 -0.24
N PHE A 54 -0.88 -10.53 -0.83
CA PHE A 54 -1.82 -9.44 -0.55
C PHE A 54 -2.76 -9.15 -1.72
N GLY A 55 -2.75 -9.92 -2.81
CA GLY A 55 -3.64 -9.69 -3.96
C GLY A 55 -3.31 -8.43 -4.76
N GLY A 56 -2.02 -8.09 -4.88
CA GLY A 56 -1.50 -6.94 -5.61
C GLY A 56 -1.24 -5.71 -4.74
N LEU A 57 -0.90 -4.58 -5.38
CA LEU A 57 -0.59 -3.32 -4.69
C LEU A 57 -1.75 -2.78 -3.86
N ALA A 58 -2.99 -2.91 -4.36
CA ALA A 58 -4.18 -2.45 -3.67
C ALA A 58 -4.36 -3.16 -2.32
N GLY A 59 -4.27 -4.49 -2.29
CA GLY A 59 -4.35 -5.21 -1.02
C GLY A 59 -3.12 -5.01 -0.14
N LEU A 60 -1.93 -4.83 -0.73
CA LEU A 60 -0.72 -4.48 0.03
C LEU A 60 -0.84 -3.11 0.73
N LEU A 61 -1.51 -2.12 0.11
CA LEU A 61 -1.78 -0.83 0.74
C LEU A 61 -2.60 -0.95 2.04
N HIS A 62 -3.43 -2.00 2.17
CA HIS A 62 -4.23 -2.26 3.36
C HIS A 62 -3.50 -3.11 4.41
N ALA A 63 -2.31 -3.64 4.11
CA ALA A 63 -1.58 -4.50 5.03
C ALA A 63 -1.10 -3.74 6.28
N GLY A 64 -1.32 -4.32 7.45
CA GLY A 64 -0.78 -3.85 8.73
C GLY A 64 0.65 -4.33 8.99
N LEU A 65 1.31 -3.75 10.00
CA LEU A 65 2.64 -4.19 10.43
C LEU A 65 2.68 -5.66 10.85
N ASP A 66 1.63 -6.15 11.48
CA ASP A 66 1.51 -7.56 11.89
C ASP A 66 1.33 -8.50 10.71
N ASP A 67 0.65 -8.06 9.64
CA ASP A 67 0.52 -8.84 8.41
C ASP A 67 1.86 -8.95 7.69
N LEU A 68 2.58 -7.82 7.57
CA LEU A 68 3.93 -7.78 6.98
C LEU A 68 4.92 -8.66 7.75
N LYS A 69 4.75 -8.78 9.07
CA LYS A 69 5.59 -9.64 9.93
C LYS A 69 5.43 -11.13 9.60
N ARG A 70 4.30 -11.57 9.04
CA ARG A 70 4.05 -12.97 8.66
C ARG A 70 4.84 -13.40 7.42
N ILE A 71 5.30 -12.45 6.60
CA ILE A 71 6.06 -12.73 5.39
C ILE A 71 7.51 -13.09 5.75
N LYS A 72 7.91 -14.31 5.41
CA LYS A 72 9.29 -14.79 5.62
C LYS A 72 10.26 -13.98 4.77
N GLY A 73 11.13 -13.22 5.43
CA GLY A 73 12.08 -12.31 4.78
C GLY A 73 11.82 -10.83 5.07
N LEU A 74 10.67 -10.51 5.66
CA LEU A 74 10.37 -9.22 6.30
C LEU A 74 10.61 -9.26 7.81
N GLY A 75 11.51 -10.12 8.31
CA GLY A 75 11.77 -10.30 9.74
C GLY A 75 12.48 -9.13 10.44
N GLY A 76 13.21 -8.29 9.69
CA GLY A 76 13.91 -7.13 10.23
C GLY A 76 13.00 -5.92 10.45
N THR A 77 13.19 -5.20 11.56
CA THR A 77 12.41 -4.01 11.91
C THR A 77 12.54 -2.90 10.85
N ALA A 78 13.74 -2.69 10.29
CA ALA A 78 13.98 -1.64 9.29
C ALA A 78 13.13 -1.82 8.02
N LYS A 79 13.20 -3.00 7.38
CA LYS A 79 12.49 -3.28 6.11
C LYS A 79 10.97 -3.17 6.26
N ARG A 80 10.42 -3.61 7.41
CA ARG A 80 9.00 -3.45 7.71
C ARG A 80 8.61 -2.00 7.95
N ALA A 81 9.42 -1.26 8.72
CA ALA A 81 9.15 0.14 9.02
C ALA A 81 9.19 1.00 7.75
N GLU A 82 10.19 0.80 6.89
CA GLU A 82 10.31 1.48 5.59
C GLU A 82 9.11 1.19 4.69
N LEU A 83 8.72 -0.08 4.54
CA LEU A 83 7.56 -0.44 3.72
C LEU A 83 6.27 0.13 4.30
N ALA A 84 6.04 -0.01 5.60
CA ALA A 84 4.85 0.55 6.25
C ALA A 84 4.77 2.07 6.12
N ALA A 85 5.90 2.78 6.20
CA ALA A 85 5.96 4.22 6.00
C ALA A 85 5.56 4.62 4.57
N VAL A 86 6.08 3.93 3.55
CA VAL A 86 5.73 4.20 2.15
C VAL A 86 4.24 3.92 1.88
N LEU A 87 3.70 2.81 2.39
CA LEU A 87 2.28 2.47 2.24
C LEU A 87 1.37 3.48 2.96
N GLU A 88 1.76 3.95 4.14
CA GLU A 88 1.06 5.02 4.86
C GLU A 88 1.06 6.34 4.07
N LEU A 89 2.20 6.74 3.51
CA LEU A 89 2.30 7.94 2.68
C LEU A 89 1.39 7.84 1.44
N ALA A 90 1.38 6.68 0.78
CA ALA A 90 0.48 6.44 -0.35
C ALA A 90 -1.00 6.54 0.06
N ARG A 91 -1.38 5.95 1.21
CA ARG A 91 -2.75 6.07 1.75
C ARG A 91 -3.13 7.53 2.05
N ARG A 92 -2.22 8.32 2.63
CA ARG A 92 -2.44 9.75 2.91
C ARG A 92 -2.60 10.57 1.64
N ALA A 93 -1.74 10.38 0.65
CA ALA A 93 -1.83 11.07 -0.63
C ALA A 93 -3.14 10.76 -1.36
N LEU A 94 -3.61 9.51 -1.30
CA LEU A 94 -4.93 9.13 -1.85
C LEU A 94 -6.07 9.78 -1.07
N ALA A 95 -6.01 9.81 0.26
CA ALA A 95 -7.01 10.45 1.10
C ALA A 95 -7.07 11.97 0.88
N GLU A 96 -5.94 12.65 0.73
CA GLU A 96 -5.86 14.09 0.42
C GLU A 96 -6.56 14.40 -0.91
N ARG A 97 -6.27 13.64 -1.96
CA ARG A 97 -6.95 13.78 -3.26
C ARG A 97 -8.46 13.61 -3.17
N LEU A 98 -8.93 12.73 -2.30
CA LEU A 98 -10.36 12.48 -2.11
C LEU A 98 -11.04 13.60 -1.32
N LYS A 99 -10.32 14.25 -0.39
CA LYS A 99 -10.81 15.47 0.28
C LYS A 99 -10.92 16.64 -0.69
N GLU A 100 -9.91 16.85 -1.55
CA GLU A 100 -9.94 17.90 -2.57
C GLU A 100 -11.01 17.66 -3.65
N ARG A 101 -11.36 16.39 -3.89
CA ARG A 101 -12.41 15.95 -4.82
C ARG A 101 -13.71 15.55 -4.12
N ALA A 102 -14.07 16.18 -2.99
CA ALA A 102 -15.33 15.90 -2.27
C ALA A 102 -16.61 16.31 -3.04
N VAL A 103 -16.66 16.06 -4.34
CA VAL A 103 -17.84 15.62 -5.07
C VAL A 103 -17.50 14.21 -5.55
N PHE A 104 -17.94 13.18 -4.81
CA PHE A 104 -17.86 11.80 -5.29
C PHE A 104 -18.72 11.68 -6.55
N ASP A 105 -18.09 11.81 -7.71
CA ASP A 105 -18.75 11.82 -9.02
C ASP A 105 -19.07 10.42 -9.55
N SER A 106 -18.59 9.38 -8.86
CA SER A 106 -18.73 7.99 -9.27
C SER A 106 -18.75 7.00 -8.10
N PRO A 107 -19.51 5.89 -8.21
CA PRO A 107 -19.52 4.82 -7.21
C PRO A 107 -18.14 4.19 -6.96
N ASP A 108 -17.27 4.12 -7.99
CA ASP A 108 -15.92 3.58 -7.85
C ASP A 108 -15.00 4.47 -7.00
N ALA A 109 -15.17 5.79 -7.06
CA ALA A 109 -14.43 6.72 -6.19
C ALA A 109 -14.84 6.52 -4.72
N VAL A 110 -16.13 6.31 -4.46
CA VAL A 110 -16.64 5.98 -3.12
C VAL A 110 -16.08 4.64 -2.64
N LYS A 111 -16.13 3.61 -3.49
CA LYS A 111 -15.62 2.27 -3.17
C LYS A 111 -14.13 2.29 -2.80
N HIS A 112 -13.29 2.95 -3.60
CA HIS A 112 -11.86 3.06 -3.30
C HIS A 112 -11.60 3.86 -2.03
N TYR A 113 -12.31 4.98 -1.82
CA TYR A 113 -12.21 5.76 -0.59
C TYR A 113 -12.53 4.91 0.64
N LEU A 114 -13.65 4.19 0.60
CA LEU A 114 -14.09 3.32 1.68
C LEU A 114 -13.07 2.21 1.92
N GLN A 115 -12.63 1.50 0.88
CA GLN A 115 -11.58 0.48 1.00
C GLN A 115 -10.33 1.02 1.72
N LEU A 116 -9.85 2.21 1.38
CA LEU A 116 -8.68 2.84 2.04
C LEU A 116 -8.90 3.13 3.52
N HIS A 117 -10.10 3.56 3.91
CA HIS A 117 -10.36 4.07 5.26
C HIS A 117 -10.93 3.02 6.23
N ILE A 118 -11.64 2.01 5.73
CA ILE A 118 -12.34 1.03 6.56
C ILE A 118 -11.83 -0.40 6.40
N ALA A 119 -11.16 -0.77 5.29
CA ALA A 119 -10.79 -2.17 5.06
C ALA A 119 -9.78 -2.72 6.10
N ALA A 120 -8.93 -1.86 6.65
CA ALA A 120 -7.96 -2.23 7.69
C ALA A 120 -8.54 -2.18 9.11
N ARG A 121 -9.84 -1.90 9.28
CA ARG A 121 -10.47 -1.87 10.61
C ARG A 121 -10.86 -3.29 11.03
N PRO A 122 -10.59 -3.69 12.28
CA PRO A 122 -10.94 -5.03 12.79
C PRO A 122 -12.43 -5.19 13.12
N HIS A 123 -13.28 -4.26 12.68
CA HIS A 123 -14.70 -4.18 13.00
C HIS A 123 -15.46 -3.64 11.79
N GLU A 124 -16.70 -4.07 11.61
CA GLU A 124 -17.57 -3.55 10.55
C GLU A 124 -17.85 -2.07 10.78
N VAL A 125 -17.81 -1.30 9.70
CA VAL A 125 -18.06 0.15 9.71
C VAL A 125 -19.19 0.43 8.73
N PHE A 126 -20.28 0.97 9.24
CA PHE A 126 -21.42 1.43 8.45
C PHE A 126 -21.35 2.94 8.36
N ALA A 127 -21.20 3.48 7.14
CA ALA A 127 -21.18 4.92 6.91
C ALA A 127 -22.51 5.36 6.27
N ALA A 128 -23.17 6.34 6.90
CA ALA A 128 -24.24 7.15 6.34
C ALA A 128 -23.68 8.57 6.07
N PRO A 129 -24.32 9.38 5.20
CA PRO A 129 -23.83 10.69 4.79
C PRO A 129 -23.35 11.62 5.93
N ASP A 130 -23.94 11.49 7.13
CA ASP A 130 -23.59 12.33 8.29
C ASP A 130 -22.94 11.56 9.45
N HIS A 131 -22.92 10.22 9.41
CA HIS A 131 -22.56 9.40 10.58
C HIS A 131 -21.81 8.14 10.18
N MET A 132 -20.73 7.85 10.91
CA MET A 132 -20.02 6.56 10.81
C MET A 132 -20.31 5.74 12.06
N ILE A 133 -20.98 4.61 11.90
CA ILE A 133 -21.29 3.65 12.95
C ILE A 133 -20.24 2.54 12.90
N VAL A 134 -19.53 2.34 14.00
CA VAL A 134 -18.63 1.20 14.17
C VAL A 134 -19.39 0.09 14.88
N ALA A 135 -19.25 -1.16 14.42
CA ALA A 135 -19.83 -2.37 15.00
C ALA A 135 -19.24 -2.71 16.39
N ARG A 136 -19.56 -1.86 17.36
CA ARG A 136 -19.65 -2.01 18.82
C ARG A 136 -20.65 -0.99 19.41
N GLY A 137 -21.58 -0.48 18.60
CA GLY A 137 -22.62 0.47 19.04
C GLY A 137 -22.13 1.90 19.27
N GLN A 138 -20.97 2.29 18.73
CA GLN A 138 -20.48 3.67 18.81
C GLN A 138 -20.77 4.42 17.51
N THR A 139 -21.53 5.51 17.63
CA THR A 139 -21.79 6.47 16.56
C THR A 139 -20.74 7.57 16.62
N LEU A 140 -19.99 7.77 15.55
CA LEU A 140 -19.02 8.87 15.42
C LEU A 140 -19.54 9.86 14.37
N SER A 141 -19.60 11.14 14.73
CA SER A 141 -19.94 12.22 13.80
C SER A 141 -18.78 12.50 12.86
N MET A 142 -19.07 12.71 11.57
CA MET A 142 -18.02 13.01 10.57
C MET A 142 -17.30 14.34 10.83
N ALA A 143 -17.91 15.26 11.60
CA ALA A 143 -17.30 16.54 11.97
C ALA A 143 -16.11 16.41 12.92
N GLU A 144 -16.06 15.37 13.76
CA GLU A 144 -15.08 15.23 14.83
C GLU A 144 -13.69 14.74 14.36
N ARG A 145 -13.53 14.40 13.08
CA ARG A 145 -12.23 13.96 12.51
C ARG A 145 -11.68 14.85 11.39
N GLY A 146 -12.23 16.04 11.14
CA GLY A 146 -11.73 16.93 10.09
C GLY A 146 -11.83 16.29 8.69
N LEU A 147 -13.00 15.72 8.40
CA LEU A 147 -13.37 15.13 7.11
C LEU A 147 -14.41 15.99 6.36
N VAL A 148 -14.41 17.30 6.60
CA VAL A 148 -15.06 18.27 5.71
C VAL A 148 -13.99 18.97 4.90
#